data_AF-J3IVT2-F1
#
_entry.id   AF-J3IVT2-F1
#
_cell.length_a   1.000
_cell.length_b   1.000
_cell.length_c   1.000
_cell.angle_alpha   90.00
_cell.angle_beta   90.00
_cell.angle_gamma   90.00
#
_symmetry.space_group_name_H-M   'P 1'
#
loop_
_entity.id
_entity.type
_entity.pdbx_description
1 polymer ?
#
loop_
_entity_poly.entity_id
_entity_poly.type
_entity_poly.pdbx_seq_one_letter_code
_entity_poly.pdbx_strand_id
1 'polypeptide(L)' 'MARKEFPHFEAVSAIVPVEGGGYNAAIAVKALNMGGAPRFHKVLDGQVFKSAVAADEAACAELERLNGVGEEGELVW' A
#
# COMPACT_ATOMS: atom_id res chain seq x y z
N MET A 1 -9.74 -0.79 -4.31
CA MET A 1 -8.66 -1.80 -4.15
C MET A 1 -8.13 -2.25 -5.50
N ALA A 2 -6.99 -1.67 -5.90
CA ALA A 2 -6.19 -2.03 -7.06
C ALA A 2 -5.03 -2.97 -6.66
N ARG A 3 -4.49 -3.77 -7.60
CA ARG A 3 -3.37 -4.70 -7.35
C ARG A 3 -2.37 -4.70 -8.50
N LYS A 4 -1.09 -4.92 -8.18
CA LYS A 4 0.01 -5.10 -9.13
C LYS A 4 0.89 -6.27 -8.68
N GLU A 5 1.13 -7.19 -9.60
CA GLU A 5 1.99 -8.36 -9.36
C GLU A 5 3.43 -8.05 -9.78
N PHE A 6 4.37 -8.51 -8.96
CA PHE A 6 5.81 -8.47 -9.16
C PHE A 6 6.37 -9.90 -8.98
N PRO A 7 7.60 -10.22 -9.45
CA PRO A 7 8.09 -11.59 -9.52
C PRO A 7 7.97 -12.43 -8.23
N HIS A 8 8.11 -11.81 -7.05
CA HIS A 8 8.03 -12.49 -5.75
C HIS A 8 6.93 -11.94 -4.83
N PHE A 9 6.29 -10.84 -5.24
CA PHE A 9 5.41 -10.06 -4.39
C PHE A 9 4.17 -9.60 -5.13
N GLU A 10 3.11 -9.37 -4.37
CA GLU A 10 1.96 -8.61 -4.79
C GLU A 10 1.88 -7.33 -3.97
N ALA A 11 1.68 -6.20 -4.65
CA ALA A 11 1.34 -4.92 -4.05
C ALA A 11 -0.14 -4.61 -4.28
N VAL A 12 -0.85 -4.21 -3.23
CA VAL A 12 -2.29 -3.92 -3.25
C VAL A 12 -2.54 -2.56 -2.60
N SER A 13 -3.43 -1.75 -3.19
CA SER A 13 -3.87 -0.51 -2.55
C SER A 13 -4.57 -0.85 -1.23
N ALA A 14 -4.24 -0.08 -0.20
CA ALA A 14 -4.71 -0.33 1.15
C ALA A 14 -4.91 0.99 1.90
N ILE A 15 -5.56 0.87 3.05
CA ILE A 15 -5.76 1.98 3.98
C ILE A 15 -5.38 1.55 5.38
N VAL A 16 -4.81 2.46 6.15
CA VAL A 16 -4.48 2.24 7.57
C VAL A 16 -5.24 3.26 8.41
N PRO A 17 -6.13 2.84 9.33
CA PRO A 17 -6.84 3.77 10.20
C PRO A 17 -5.86 4.50 11.12
N VAL A 18 -6.15 5.77 11.41
CA VAL A 18 -5.35 6.60 12.32
C VAL A 18 -6.03 6.67 13.68
N GLU A 19 -5.25 6.52 14.74
CA GLU A 19 -5.74 6.75 16.09
C GLU A 19 -6.18 8.21 16.24
N GLY A 20 -7.40 8.43 16.76
CA GLY A 20 -8.01 9.77 16.79
C GLY A 20 -8.81 10.14 15.52
N GLY A 21 -8.83 9.27 14.50
CA GLY A 21 -9.72 9.35 13.35
C GLY A 21 -9.02 9.63 12.02
N GLY A 22 -9.68 9.25 10.93
CA GLY A 22 -9.16 9.35 9.57
C GLY A 22 -8.35 8.12 9.14
N TYR A 23 -7.74 8.22 7.97
CA TYR A 23 -7.11 7.11 7.25
C TYR A 23 -5.83 7.58 6.57
N ASN A 24 -4.76 6.78 6.63
CA ASN A 24 -3.61 6.94 5.74
C ASN A 24 -3.84 6.10 4.47
N ALA A 25 -3.38 6.63 3.34
CA ALA A 25 -3.15 5.81 2.15
C ALA A 25 -1.97 4.86 2.41
N ALA A 26 -2.09 3.61 1.95
CA ALA A 26 -1.05 2.62 2.11
C ALA A 26 -0.97 1.67 0.91
N ILE A 27 0.18 1.02 0.77
CA ILE A 27 0.36 -0.12 -0.13
C ILE A 27 0.68 -1.34 0.73
N ALA A 28 -0.12 -2.38 0.61
CA ALA A 28 0.12 -3.67 1.25
C ALA A 28 0.94 -4.56 0.32
N VAL A 29 2.10 -5.02 0.78
CA VAL A 29 2.99 -5.92 0.04
C VAL A 29 2.91 -7.31 0.66
N LYS A 30 2.60 -8.32 -0.17
CA LYS A 30 2.48 -9.72 0.25
C LYS A 30 3.41 -10.60 -0.59
N ALA A 31 4.19 -11.47 0.05
CA ALA A 31 4.95 -12.49 -0.65
C ALA A 31 4.01 -13.54 -1.28
N LEU A 32 4.20 -13.86 -2.55
CA LEU A 32 3.32 -14.79 -3.28
C LEU A 32 3.48 -16.24 -2.81
N ASN A 33 4.71 -16.66 -2.49
CA ASN A 33 5.06 -18.07 -2.26
C ASN A 33 5.65 -18.36 -0.87
N MET A 34 5.88 -17.35 -0.04
CA MET A 34 6.56 -17.52 1.25
C MET A 34 5.60 -17.62 2.45
N GLY A 35 4.28 -17.46 2.21
CA GLY A 35 3.31 -17.32 3.29
C GLY A 35 3.55 -16.03 4.11
N GLY A 36 2.75 -15.82 5.16
CA GLY A 36 2.89 -14.67 6.06
C GLY A 36 1.90 -13.53 5.81
N ALA A 37 1.88 -12.61 6.79
CA ALA A 37 1.02 -11.43 6.75
C ALA A 37 1.61 -10.37 5.81
N PRO A 38 0.76 -9.58 5.11
CA PRO A 38 1.23 -8.47 4.30
C PRO A 38 1.90 -7.39 5.15
N ARG A 39 2.95 -6.77 4.60
CA ARG A 39 3.58 -5.58 5.15
C ARG A 39 2.87 -4.34 4.61
N PHE A 40 2.47 -3.44 5.49
CA PHE A 40 1.82 -2.19 5.10
C PHE A 40 2.83 -1.05 5.06
N HIS A 41 2.90 -0.38 3.91
CA HIS A 41 3.70 0.82 3.70
C HIS A 41 2.75 1.99 3.61
N LYS A 42 2.75 2.87 4.62
CA LYS A 42 2.07 4.15 4.50
C LYS A 42 2.74 4.97 3.40
N VAL A 43 1.95 5.52 2.50
CA VAL A 43 2.40 6.40 1.42
C VAL A 43 1.83 7.79 1.67
N LEU A 44 2.36 8.80 0.97
CA LEU A 44 1.96 10.21 1.18
C LEU A 44 2.12 10.64 2.65
N ASP A 45 3.32 10.44 3.20
CA ASP A 45 3.60 10.66 4.62
C ASP A 45 3.15 12.05 5.09
N GLY A 46 2.54 12.10 6.27
CA GLY A 46 1.93 13.31 6.83
C GLY A 46 0.51 13.62 6.35
N GLN A 47 -0.03 12.90 5.35
CA GLN A 47 -1.41 13.08 4.91
C GLN A 47 -2.38 12.13 5.62
N VAL A 48 -3.43 12.68 6.23
CA VAL A 48 -4.54 11.93 6.81
C VAL A 48 -5.83 12.31 6.10
N PHE A 49 -6.49 11.32 5.52
CA PHE A 49 -7.76 11.46 4.82
C PHE A 49 -8.93 11.29 5.77
N LYS A 50 -10.00 12.06 5.57
CA LYS A 50 -11.21 11.98 6.39
C LYS A 50 -12.07 10.75 6.06
N SER A 51 -11.93 10.18 4.87
CA SER A 51 -12.71 9.02 4.43
C SER A 51 -11.79 7.90 3.93
N ALA A 52 -12.25 6.66 4.14
CA ALA A 52 -11.58 5.47 3.65
C ALA A 52 -11.47 5.46 2.10
N VAL A 53 -12.51 5.96 1.42
CA VAL A 53 -12.54 6.05 -0.05
C VAL A 53 -11.46 6.98 -0.57
N ALA A 54 -11.30 8.17 0.01
CA ALA A 54 -10.27 9.11 -0.43
C ALA A 54 -8.84 8.57 -0.19
N ALA A 55 -8.63 7.84 0.91
CA ALA A 55 -7.37 7.17 1.17
C ALA A 55 -7.09 6.03 0.17
N ASP A 56 -8.10 5.22 -0.19
CA ASP A 56 -7.93 4.14 -1.19
C ASP A 56 -7.70 4.71 -2.59
N GLU A 57 -8.40 5.78 -2.98
CA GLU A 57 -8.15 6.47 -4.26
C GLU A 57 -6.72 7.00 -4.35
N ALA A 58 -6.23 7.65 -3.29
CA ALA A 58 -4.85 8.12 -3.21
C ALA A 58 -3.84 6.95 -3.22
N ALA A 59 -4.14 5.85 -2.52
CA ALA A 59 -3.32 4.65 -2.55
C ALA A 59 -3.29 3.99 -3.95
N CYS A 60 -4.41 4.01 -4.68
CA CYS A 60 -4.47 3.51 -6.06
C CYS A 60 -3.56 4.34 -6.99
N ALA A 61 -3.62 5.67 -6.88
CA ALA A 61 -2.78 6.56 -7.68
C ALA A 61 -1.27 6.35 -7.41
N GLU A 62 -0.89 6.13 -6.14
CA GLU A 62 0.48 5.81 -5.79
C GLU A 62 0.88 4.39 -6.26
N LEU A 63 -0.01 3.40 -6.18
CA LEU A 63 0.25 2.05 -6.70
C LEU A 63 0.49 2.05 -8.22
N GLU A 64 -0.21 2.90 -8.98
CA GLU A 64 0.03 3.04 -10.43
C GLU A 64 1.45 3.53 -10.75
N ARG A 65 2.01 4.38 -9.89
CA ARG A 65 3.36 4.93 -10.00
C ARG A 65 4.46 4.00 -9.50
N LEU A 66 4.12 2.96 -8.75
CA LEU A 66 5.07 2.03 -8.18
C LEU A 66 5.83 1.27 -9.29
N ASN A 67 7.14 1.45 -9.37
CA ASN A 67 7.99 0.79 -10.36
C ASN A 67 8.25 -0.68 -10.00
N GLY A 68 8.36 -1.01 -8.72
CA GLY A 68 8.78 -2.33 -8.27
C GLY A 68 8.53 -2.60 -6.80
N VAL A 69 8.81 -3.83 -6.40
CA VAL A 69 8.99 -4.23 -5.00
C VAL A 69 10.36 -4.89 -4.91
N GLY A 70 11.19 -4.44 -3.97
CA GLY A 70 12.52 -4.99 -3.76
C GLY A 70 12.50 -6.30 -2.96
N GLU A 71 13.68 -6.85 -2.67
CA GLU A 71 13.81 -8.21 -2.13
C GLU A 71 13.25 -8.35 -0.70
N GLU A 72 13.22 -7.25 0.07
CA GLU A 72 12.70 -7.22 1.44
C GLU A 72 11.25 -6.69 1.51
N GLY A 73 10.57 -6.62 0.36
CA GLY A 73 9.22 -6.10 0.26
C GLY A 73 9.13 -4.57 0.33
N GLU A 74 10.22 -3.84 0.11
CA GLU A 74 10.24 -2.38 0.03
C GLU A 74 9.64 -1.85 -1.28
N LEU A 75 9.02 -0.68 -1.21
CA LEU A 75 8.48 0.00 -2.40
C LEU A 75 9.61 0.61 -3.22
N VAL A 76 9.64 0.32 -4.52
CA VAL A 76 10.58 0.92 -5.48
C VAL A 76 9.79 1.84 -6.40
N TRP A 77 10.14 3.13 -6.38
CA TRP A 77 9.45 4.20 -7.10
C TRP A 77 10.07 4.55 -8.44
#